data_AF-A0A1Q3LDU1-F1
#
_entry.id   AF-A0A1Q3LDU1-F1
#
_cell.length_a   1.000
_cell.length_b   1.000
_cell.length_c   1.000
_cell.angle_alpha   90.00
_cell.angle_beta   90.00
_cell.angle_gamma   90.00
#
_symmetry.space_group_name_H-M   'P 1'
#
loop_
_entity.id
_entity.type
_entity.pdbx_description
1 polymer ?
#
loop_
_entity_poly.entity_id
_entity_poly.type
_entity_poly.pdbx_seq_one_letter_code
_entity_poly.pdbx_strand_id
1 'polypeptide(L)'
;MLRGQAAPLSPNEEVTLRRIALGAVPPEELRPRAVARLETLGLVKREGATLILTPIGKSRYEALPHASPLLKPAEKAFRQELEAIATREKLRAAET
;
A
#
# COMPACT_ATOMS: atom_id res chain seq x y z
N MET A 1 22.97 0.06 -19.13
CA MET A 1 22.04 -0.98 -19.62
C MET A 1 20.69 -0.81 -18.91
N LEU A 2 19.59 -0.66 -19.66
CA LEU A 2 18.27 -0.23 -19.18
C LEU A 2 17.27 -1.36 -18.84
N ARG A 3 17.68 -2.63 -18.87
CA ARG A 3 16.74 -3.77 -18.80
C ARG A 3 15.96 -3.89 -17.48
N GLY A 4 16.40 -3.24 -16.39
CA GLY A 4 15.69 -3.24 -15.10
C GLY A 4 14.58 -2.18 -14.97
N GLN A 5 14.63 -1.07 -15.73
CA GLN A 5 13.73 0.07 -15.52
C GLN A 5 12.29 -0.18 -16.04
N ALA A 6 12.13 -1.09 -17.00
CA ALA A 6 10.85 -1.43 -17.62
C ALA A 6 10.30 -2.81 -17.22
N ALA A 7 10.99 -3.56 -16.34
CA ALA A 7 10.56 -4.91 -15.99
C ALA A 7 9.24 -4.88 -15.20
N PRO A 8 8.16 -5.54 -15.63
CA PRO A 8 6.85 -5.43 -14.98
C PRO A 8 6.93 -5.78 -13.49
N LEU A 9 6.24 -5.00 -12.65
CA LEU A 9 6.09 -5.33 -11.24
C LEU A 9 5.00 -6.37 -11.06
N SER A 10 5.20 -7.27 -10.11
CA SER A 10 4.10 -8.07 -9.59
C SER A 10 3.20 -7.22 -8.67
N PRO A 11 1.92 -7.60 -8.45
CA PRO A 11 1.04 -6.87 -7.53
C PRO A 11 1.63 -6.68 -6.12
N ASN A 12 2.37 -7.68 -5.63
CA ASN A 12 3.03 -7.60 -4.32
C ASN A 12 4.17 -6.58 -4.30
N GLU A 13 4.90 -6.46 -5.41
CA GLU A 13 5.97 -5.47 -5.54
C GLU A 13 5.40 -4.06 -5.64
N GLU A 14 4.28 -3.87 -6.36
CA GLU A 14 3.58 -2.58 -6.40
C GLU A 14 3.10 -2.15 -5.02
N VAL A 15 2.46 -3.05 -4.27
CA VAL A 15 2.01 -2.76 -2.88
C VAL A 15 3.21 -2.43 -1.99
N THR A 16 4.30 -3.17 -2.11
CA THR A 16 5.53 -2.93 -1.34
C THR A 16 6.14 -1.57 -1.70
N LEU A 17 6.21 -1.22 -2.98
CA LEU A 17 6.71 0.07 -3.45
C LEU A 17 5.85 1.23 -2.92
N ARG A 18 4.51 1.06 -2.91
CA ARG A 18 3.59 2.05 -2.32
C ARG A 18 3.80 2.22 -0.82
N ARG A 19 3.98 1.12 -0.07
CA ARG A 19 4.23 1.17 1.38
C ARG A 19 5.52 1.92 1.70
N ILE A 20 6.59 1.67 0.94
CA ILE A 20 7.86 2.38 1.06
C ILE A 20 7.68 3.86 0.72
N ALA A 21 6.97 4.18 -0.38
CA ALA A 21 6.72 5.56 -0.80
C ALA A 21 5.99 6.39 0.27
N LEU A 22 5.05 5.77 0.98
CA LEU A 22 4.25 6.41 2.02
C LEU A 22 4.96 6.45 3.39
N GLY A 23 6.07 5.72 3.58
CA GLY A 23 6.74 5.58 4.87
C GLY A 23 5.85 4.94 5.96
N ALA A 24 4.77 4.26 5.58
CA ALA A 24 3.69 3.86 6.48
C ALA A 24 4.00 2.61 7.30
N VAL A 25 5.05 1.86 6.94
CA VAL A 25 5.34 0.53 7.48
C VAL A 25 6.86 0.38 7.63
N PRO A 26 7.35 -0.11 8.78
CA PRO A 26 8.77 -0.34 8.98
C PRO A 26 9.30 -1.47 8.08
N PRO A 27 10.58 -1.43 7.66
CA PRO A 27 11.13 -2.38 6.67
C PRO A 27 10.98 -3.85 7.03
N GLU A 28 10.92 -4.20 8.32
CA GLU A 28 10.80 -5.59 8.78
C GLU A 28 9.43 -6.20 8.46
N GLU A 29 8.40 -5.37 8.32
CA GLU A 29 7.04 -5.79 7.98
C GLU A 29 6.81 -5.87 6.45
N LEU A 30 7.79 -5.44 5.65
CA LEU A 30 7.74 -5.56 4.20
C LEU A 30 8.14 -6.97 3.77
N ARG A 31 7.53 -7.46 2.67
CA ARG A 31 7.82 -8.80 2.16
C ARG A 31 9.28 -8.86 1.67
N PRO A 32 10.16 -9.69 2.27
CA PRO A 32 11.60 -9.67 1.96
C PRO A 32 11.91 -9.92 0.49
N ARG A 33 11.19 -10.87 -0.15
CA ARG A 33 11.34 -11.18 -1.57
C ARG A 33 10.99 -10.00 -2.49
N ALA A 34 9.95 -9.24 -2.13
CA ALA A 34 9.55 -8.07 -2.90
C ALA A 34 10.56 -6.92 -2.73
N VAL A 35 11.03 -6.68 -1.50
CA VAL A 35 12.08 -5.70 -1.22
C VAL A 35 13.35 -6.01 -2.01
N ALA A 36 13.86 -7.24 -1.91
CA ALA A 36 15.07 -7.65 -2.65
C ALA A 36 14.90 -7.46 -4.16
N ARG A 37 13.71 -7.77 -4.70
CA ARG A 37 13.43 -7.55 -6.12
C ARG A 37 13.44 -6.06 -6.47
N LEU A 38 12.80 -5.21 -5.68
CA LEU A 38 12.78 -3.77 -5.90
C LEU A 38 14.19 -3.15 -5.81
N GLU A 39 15.04 -3.65 -4.91
CA GLU A 39 16.46 -3.27 -4.82
C GLU A 39 17.21 -3.69 -6.10
N THR A 40 17.00 -4.93 -6.59
CA THR A 40 17.64 -5.39 -7.85
C THR A 40 17.20 -4.59 -9.08
N LEU A 41 15.98 -4.05 -9.05
CA LEU A 41 15.45 -3.16 -10.09
C LEU A 41 15.92 -1.70 -9.92
N GLY A 42 16.63 -1.38 -8.84
CA GLY A 42 17.11 -0.04 -8.53
C GLY A 42 16.00 0.95 -8.18
N LEU A 43 14.84 0.46 -7.73
CA LEU A 43 13.68 1.30 -7.39
C LEU A 43 13.74 1.79 -5.95
N VAL A 44 14.36 1.01 -5.08
CA VAL A 44 14.54 1.34 -3.68
C VAL A 44 15.99 1.15 -3.30
N LYS A 45 16.44 1.89 -2.29
CA LYS A 45 17.74 1.71 -1.66
C LYS A 45 17.59 1.72 -0.14
N ARG A 46 18.49 1.02 0.55
CA ARG A 46 18.62 1.15 2.00
C ARG A 46 19.43 2.39 2.35
N GLU A 47 18.93 3.15 3.31
CA GLU A 47 19.63 4.27 3.95
C GLU A 47 19.58 4.04 5.46
N GLY A 48 20.66 3.46 6.00
CA GLY A 48 20.68 2.95 7.37
C GLY A 48 19.65 1.85 7.60
N ALA A 49 18.79 2.05 8.60
CA ALA A 49 17.69 1.14 8.93
C ALA A 49 16.42 1.38 8.09
N THR A 50 16.44 2.34 7.16
CA THR A 50 15.25 2.72 6.38
C THR A 50 15.37 2.30 4.93
N LEU A 51 14.22 2.10 4.28
CA LEU A 51 14.12 1.91 2.84
C LEU A 51 13.54 3.18 2.23
N ILE A 52 14.21 3.72 1.21
CA ILE A 52 13.76 4.93 0.51
C ILE A 52 13.71 4.70 -1.00
N LEU A 53 12.85 5.45 -1.66
CA LEU A 53 12.75 5.44 -3.13
C LEU A 53 13.98 6.06 -3.76
N THR A 54 14.45 5.47 -4.86
CA THR A 54 15.37 6.15 -5.78
C THR A 54 14.57 7.10 -6.69
N PRO A 55 15.23 7.99 -7.47
CA PRO A 55 14.53 8.79 -8.47
C PRO A 55 13.73 7.96 -9.48
N ILE A 56 14.27 6.79 -9.87
CA ILE A 56 13.59 5.83 -10.76
C ILE A 56 12.39 5.21 -10.03
N GLY A 57 12.55 4.83 -8.76
CA GLY A 57 11.46 4.31 -7.93
C GLY A 57 10.31 5.30 -7.76
N LYS A 58 10.64 6.59 -7.60
CA LYS A 58 9.64 7.66 -7.50
C LYS A 58 8.84 7.83 -8.78
N SER A 59 9.52 7.93 -9.93
CA SER A 59 8.85 7.99 -11.23
C SER A 59 7.96 6.77 -11.47
N ARG A 60 8.43 5.58 -11.06
CA ARG A 60 7.65 4.35 -11.19
C ARG A 60 6.43 4.32 -10.28
N TYR A 61 6.56 4.78 -9.05
CA TYR A 61 5.47 4.91 -8.10
C TYR A 61 4.38 5.87 -8.63
N GLU A 62 4.78 7.02 -9.18
CA GLU A 62 3.86 8.01 -9.77
C GLU A 62 3.12 7.45 -11.00
N ALA A 63 3.78 6.57 -11.76
CA ALA A 63 3.17 5.88 -12.91
C ALA A 63 2.28 4.69 -12.55
N LEU A 64 2.24 4.26 -11.27
CA LEU A 64 1.36 3.15 -10.88
C LEU A 64 -0.11 3.56 -11.03
N PRO A 65 -0.96 2.64 -11.54
CA PRO A 65 -2.40 2.88 -11.56
C PRO A 65 -2.87 3.10 -10.13
N HIS A 66 -3.38 4.30 -9.85
CA HIS A 66 -3.91 4.63 -8.54
C HIS A 66 -5.00 3.62 -8.20
N ALA A 67 -5.12 3.23 -6.93
CA ALA A 67 -6.14 2.29 -6.50
C ALA A 67 -7.49 2.77 -7.08
N SER A 68 -8.04 1.95 -7.96
CA SER A 68 -9.19 2.33 -8.76
C SER A 68 -10.30 2.84 -7.84
N PRO A 69 -11.01 3.93 -8.18
CA PRO A 69 -12.11 4.46 -7.37
C PRO A 69 -13.26 3.47 -7.14
N LEU A 70 -13.18 2.26 -7.70
CA LEU A 70 -14.05 1.11 -7.45
C LEU A 70 -14.10 0.65 -5.98
N LEU A 71 -13.23 1.14 -5.10
CA LEU A 71 -13.33 0.93 -3.64
C LEU A 71 -14.27 1.90 -2.92
N LYS A 72 -14.67 3.02 -3.54
CA LYS A 72 -15.58 4.01 -2.91
C LYS A 72 -16.95 3.41 -2.51
N PRO A 73 -17.59 2.53 -3.32
CA PRO A 73 -18.85 1.90 -2.94
C PRO A 73 -18.69 0.97 -1.74
N ALA A 74 -17.60 0.21 -1.68
CA ALA A 74 -17.31 -0.73 -0.60
C ALA A 74 -16.99 0.00 0.71
N GLU A 75 -16.27 1.12 0.66
CA GLU A 75 -15.96 1.92 1.85
C GLU A 75 -17.21 2.57 2.45
N LYS A 76 -18.12 3.07 1.59
CA LYS A 76 -19.40 3.62 2.05
C LYS A 76 -20.31 2.55 2.65
N ALA A 77 -20.41 1.38 2.01
CA ALA A 77 -21.18 0.25 2.51
C ALA A 77 -20.65 -0.22 3.87
N PHE A 78 -19.33 -0.32 4.01
CA PHE A 78 -18.67 -0.70 5.27
C PHE A 78 -18.96 0.31 6.40
N ARG A 79 -18.90 1.62 6.12
CA ARG A 79 -19.25 2.64 7.12
C ARG A 79 -20.72 2.57 7.56
N GLN A 80 -21.63 2.37 6.62
CA GLN A 80 -23.06 2.23 6.91
C GLN A 80 -23.36 1.01 7.78
N GLU A 81 -22.65 -0.09 7.56
CA GLU A 81 -22.82 -1.31 8.34
C GLU A 81 -22.32 -1.14 9.79
N LEU A 82 -21.20 -0.44 10.00
CA LEU A 82 -20.73 -0.06 11.33
C LEU A 82 -21.72 0.85 12.07
N GLU A 83 -22.30 1.83 11.38
CA GLU A 83 -23.31 2.72 11.95
C GLU A 83 -24.59 1.96 12.30
N ALA A 84 -25.02 1.01 11.48
CA ALA A 84 -26.19 0.18 11.74
C ALA A 84 -26.00 -0.72 12.97
N ILE A 85 -24.81 -1.31 13.13
CA ILE A 85 -24.45 -2.10 14.32
C ILE A 85 -24.48 -1.22 15.58
N ALA A 86 -23.82 -0.06 15.54
CA ALA A 86 -23.77 0.86 16.67
C ALA A 86 -25.17 1.37 17.08
N THR A 87 -26.05 1.61 16.09
CA THR A 87 -27.43 2.05 16.34
C THR A 87 -28.25 0.93 17.00
N ARG A 88 -28.05 -0.32 16.57
CA ARG A 88 -28.75 -1.48 17.11
C ARG A 88 -28.35 -1.80 18.56
N GLU A 89 -27.08 -1.58 18.92
CA GLU A 89 -26.63 -1.70 20.32
C GLU A 89 -27.19 -0.60 21.21
N LYS A 90 -27.28 0.65 20.72
CA LYS A 90 -27.90 1.76 21.47
C LYS A 90 -29.38 1.53 21.75
N LEU A 91 -30.12 0.95 20.82
CA LEU A 91 -31.54 0.62 21.00
C LEU A 91 -31.71 -0.45 22.09
N ARG A 92 -30.86 -1.48 22.11
CA ARG A 92 -30.87 -2.50 23.17
C ARG A 92 -30.53 -1.95 24.56
N ALA A 93 -29.64 -0.98 24.65
CA ALA A 93 -29.25 -0.35 25.92
C ALA A 93 -30.31 0.62 26.48
N ALA A 94 -31.26 1.08 25.65
CA ALA A 94 -32.33 1.98 26.06
C ALA A 94 -33.61 1.26 26.53
N GLU A 95 -33.68 -0.07 26.36
CA GLU A 95 -34.81 -0.93 26.78
C GLU A 95 -34.60 -1.57 28.18
N THR A 96 -33.53 -1.19 28.89
CA THR A 96 -33.23 -1.57 30.29
C THR A 96 -33.21 -0.34 31.18
#